data_AF-A0A960LMP7-F1
#
_entry.id   AF-A0A960LMP7-F1
#
_cell.length_a   1.000
_cell.length_b   1.000
_cell.length_c   1.000
_cell.angle_alpha   90.00
_cell.angle_beta   90.00
_cell.angle_gamma   90.00
#
_symmetry.space_group_name_H-M   'P 1'
#
loop_
_entity.id
_entity.type
_entity.pdbx_description
1 polymer ?
#
loop_
_entity_poly.entity_id
_entity_poly.type
_entity_poly.pdbx_seq_one_letter_code
_entity_poly.pdbx_strand_id
1 'polypeptide(L)'
;MKTVYNTHVRRLHGVRLAQDGAALERMLRQCRGRSVVLRVRQGAEVHEIRGSDDDDLTRTLATNGVAVESAFDAEILVRHPATFADLKQREDRRDERALIWNGECGTGEVPAGAMPTDLMSTPTPGPVDQGTLRHTPMFFRENGMNVDLAGIHGHAGNRTVFLILNGPSFTEADREALRDRPGVVTFGVNNGAHAFRPDLWTCVDDPSRFMRSIWEDGRIWKFVPMDHFQKPIVRVDKGSDPPKERVRDFPLVFGYRRNHEFRAQQWLWEDTINWGNHQNRGGGRSVMLVALRVAWLLGFRRVYLLGCDFQMAEGDGGYWFPEHRTRKAVTNNTNSYRLLTAYFTALAPEFARVGYEIYNCNPRSGLRVFPHRPLAEALAEATVDTSASTVGMYVSG
;
A
#
# COMPACT_ATOMS: atom_id res chain seq x y z
N MET A 1 33.02 -12.11 -13.22
CA MET A 1 31.56 -11.85 -13.15
C MET A 1 31.22 -11.38 -11.74
N LYS A 2 30.49 -10.28 -11.55
CA LYS A 2 30.01 -9.86 -10.23
C LYS A 2 28.82 -10.73 -9.84
N THR A 3 28.91 -11.47 -8.74
CA THR A 3 27.79 -12.23 -8.18
C THR A 3 26.71 -11.26 -7.72
N VAL A 4 25.50 -11.41 -8.24
CA VAL A 4 24.35 -10.60 -7.81
C VAL A 4 23.70 -11.33 -6.64
N TYR A 5 23.38 -10.58 -5.58
CA TYR A 5 22.68 -11.11 -4.42
C TYR A 5 21.31 -10.47 -4.31
N ASN A 6 20.31 -11.27 -3.96
CA ASN A 6 19.04 -10.74 -3.46
C ASN A 6 19.15 -10.62 -1.94
N THR A 7 18.96 -9.43 -1.37
CA THR A 7 19.06 -9.20 0.08
C THR A 7 17.69 -8.93 0.66
N HIS A 8 17.32 -9.73 1.64
CA HIS A 8 16.18 -9.46 2.53
C HIS A 8 16.73 -8.97 3.86
N VAL A 9 16.13 -7.92 4.41
CA VAL A 9 16.57 -7.33 5.67
C VAL A 9 15.40 -7.39 6.65
N ARG A 10 15.61 -7.91 7.86
CA ARG A 10 14.63 -7.86 8.95
C ARG A 10 15.26 -7.17 10.15
N ARG A 11 14.55 -6.21 10.73
CA ARG A 11 15.04 -5.46 11.89
C ARG A 11 14.19 -5.78 13.12
N LEU A 12 14.87 -5.97 14.25
CA LEU A 12 14.31 -6.26 15.56
C LEU A 12 14.91 -5.24 16.53
N HIS A 13 14.09 -4.60 17.34
CA HIS A 13 14.53 -3.59 18.28
C HIS A 13 14.39 -4.07 19.72
N GLY A 14 15.37 -3.70 20.56
CA GLY A 14 15.35 -3.99 21.99
C GLY A 14 15.29 -5.47 22.34
N VAL A 15 15.89 -6.33 21.51
CA VAL A 15 15.99 -7.78 21.71
C VAL A 15 16.68 -8.08 23.03
N ARG A 16 16.02 -8.84 23.90
CA ARG A 16 16.58 -9.36 25.16
C ARG A 16 16.76 -10.87 25.02
N LEU A 17 18.00 -11.33 25.00
CA LEU A 17 18.29 -12.72 24.61
C LEU A 17 17.59 -13.76 25.51
N ALA A 18 17.49 -13.50 26.81
CA ALA A 18 16.78 -14.37 27.75
C ALA A 18 15.27 -14.55 27.43
N GLN A 19 14.64 -13.57 26.77
CA GLN A 19 13.22 -13.57 26.42
C GLN A 19 13.00 -13.96 24.96
N ASP A 20 13.82 -13.41 24.07
CA ASP A 20 13.62 -13.42 22.62
C ASP A 20 14.54 -14.41 21.88
N GLY A 21 15.55 -14.96 22.57
CA GLY A 21 16.63 -15.74 21.95
C GLY A 21 16.12 -16.93 21.16
N ALA A 22 15.16 -17.68 21.70
CA ALA A 22 14.57 -18.82 20.99
C ALA A 22 13.84 -18.41 19.70
N ALA A 23 13.19 -17.25 19.67
CA ALA A 23 12.51 -16.75 18.48
C ALA A 23 13.52 -16.26 17.43
N LEU A 24 14.53 -15.51 17.86
CA LEU A 24 15.63 -15.06 17.01
C LEU A 24 16.40 -16.25 16.41
N GLU A 25 16.69 -17.28 17.21
CA GLU A 25 17.30 -18.53 16.74
C GLU A 25 16.43 -19.23 15.70
N ARG A 26 15.12 -19.36 15.92
CA ARG A 26 14.21 -19.94 14.92
C ARG A 26 14.24 -19.15 13.61
N MET A 27 14.26 -17.82 13.67
CA MET A 27 14.37 -16.97 12.46
C MET A 27 15.69 -17.21 11.73
N LEU A 28 16.82 -17.23 12.44
CA LEU A 28 18.13 -17.51 11.86
C LEU A 28 18.19 -18.92 11.26
N ARG A 29 17.61 -19.92 11.94
CA ARG A 29 17.49 -21.31 11.46
C ARG A 29 16.65 -21.41 10.19
N GLN A 30 15.54 -20.69 10.09
CA GLN A 30 14.73 -20.61 8.86
C GLN A 30 15.49 -19.98 7.68
N CYS A 31 16.56 -19.24 7.98
CA CYS A 31 17.45 -18.66 6.98
C CYS A 31 18.68 -19.54 6.65
N ARG A 32 18.88 -20.69 7.33
CA ARG A 32 20.01 -21.62 7.07
C ARG A 32 20.04 -22.09 5.61
N GLY A 33 21.25 -22.24 5.06
CA GLY A 33 21.49 -22.51 3.63
C GLY A 33 21.58 -21.25 2.75
N ARG A 34 21.55 -20.06 3.35
CA ARG A 34 21.69 -18.75 2.67
C ARG A 34 22.85 -17.99 3.32
N SER A 35 23.40 -16.99 2.63
CA SER A 35 24.42 -16.11 3.24
C SER A 35 23.74 -15.16 4.22
N VAL A 36 23.59 -15.59 5.47
CA VAL A 36 22.98 -14.79 6.54
C VAL A 36 24.05 -13.97 7.25
N VAL A 37 23.77 -12.68 7.41
CA VAL A 37 24.55 -11.75 8.21
C VAL A 37 23.62 -11.19 9.27
N LEU A 38 23.93 -11.45 10.54
CA LEU A 38 23.27 -10.82 11.67
C LEU A 38 24.08 -9.60 12.07
N ARG A 39 23.52 -8.39 11.94
CA ARG A 39 24.12 -7.17 12.48
C ARG A 39 23.45 -6.85 13.80
N VAL A 40 24.23 -6.79 14.86
CA VAL A 40 23.74 -6.42 16.19
C VAL A 40 24.24 -5.01 16.51
N ARG A 41 23.35 -4.12 16.95
CA ARG A 41 23.71 -2.78 17.43
C ARG A 41 23.45 -2.69 18.93
N GLN A 42 24.46 -2.29 19.69
CA GLN A 42 24.37 -2.09 21.13
C GLN A 42 25.06 -0.76 21.49
N GLY A 43 24.26 0.23 21.86
CA GLY A 43 24.76 1.61 21.98
C GLY A 43 25.28 2.14 20.64
N ALA A 44 26.54 2.59 20.63
CA ALA A 44 27.22 3.07 19.42
C ALA A 44 27.91 1.95 18.62
N GLU A 45 28.03 0.76 19.20
CA GLU A 45 28.75 -0.35 18.59
C GLU A 45 27.86 -1.16 17.65
N VAL A 46 28.45 -1.65 16.55
CA VAL A 46 27.78 -2.51 15.58
C VAL A 46 28.65 -3.74 15.34
N HIS A 47 28.09 -4.91 15.63
CA HIS A 47 28.73 -6.21 15.51
C HIS A 47 28.15 -6.93 14.29
N GLU A 48 28.98 -7.25 13.29
CA GLU A 48 28.56 -8.01 12.11
C GLU A 48 28.93 -9.50 12.29
N ILE A 49 27.93 -10.33 12.49
CA ILE A 49 28.07 -11.75 12.79
C ILE A 49 27.66 -12.54 11.56
N ARG A 50 28.64 -13.18 10.92
CA ARG A 50 28.42 -14.01 9.73
C ARG A 50 28.29 -15.46 10.18
N GLY A 51 27.27 -16.14 9.65
CA GLY A 51 26.81 -17.48 10.00
C GLY A 51 27.77 -18.32 10.85
N SER A 52 27.37 -18.63 12.07
CA SER A 52 27.89 -19.77 12.79
C SER A 52 27.04 -20.98 12.43
N ASP A 53 27.67 -22.09 12.02
CA ASP A 53 27.03 -23.41 12.02
C ASP A 53 26.72 -23.89 13.46
N ASP A 54 27.17 -23.10 14.44
CA ASP A 54 27.04 -23.35 15.85
C ASP A 54 25.59 -23.14 16.32
N ASP A 55 25.07 -24.12 17.05
CA ASP A 55 23.67 -24.13 17.51
C ASP A 55 23.40 -23.21 18.71
N ASP A 56 24.43 -22.53 19.22
CA ASP A 56 24.36 -21.65 20.39
C ASP A 56 24.53 -20.17 19.99
N LEU A 57 23.39 -19.48 19.83
CA LEU A 57 23.38 -18.06 19.51
C LEU A 57 23.98 -17.21 20.64
N THR A 58 23.78 -17.61 21.89
CA THR A 58 24.28 -16.88 23.07
C THR A 58 25.80 -16.83 23.07
N ARG A 59 26.44 -17.98 22.92
CA ARG A 59 27.90 -18.07 22.80
C ARG A 59 28.41 -17.27 21.61
N THR A 60 27.72 -17.36 20.48
CA THR A 60 28.11 -16.66 19.25
C THR A 60 28.08 -15.14 19.44
N LEU A 61 27.00 -14.60 20.02
CA LEU A 61 26.86 -13.17 20.32
C LEU A 61 27.96 -12.71 21.29
N ALA A 62 28.14 -13.43 22.40
CA ALA A 62 29.12 -13.10 23.43
C ALA A 62 30.56 -13.08 22.88
N THR A 63 30.91 -14.07 22.05
CA THR A 63 32.24 -14.16 21.41
C THR A 63 32.50 -13.01 20.45
N ASN A 64 31.45 -12.40 19.88
CA ASN A 64 31.55 -11.22 19.01
C ASN A 64 31.44 -9.89 19.78
N GLY A 65 31.54 -9.93 21.11
CA GLY A 65 31.56 -8.75 21.97
C GLY A 65 30.18 -8.14 22.25
N VAL A 66 29.09 -8.84 21.92
CA VAL A 66 27.73 -8.40 22.27
C VAL A 66 27.47 -8.74 23.74
N ALA A 67 27.10 -7.75 24.55
CA ALA A 67 26.69 -7.98 25.94
C ALA A 67 25.28 -8.59 25.98
N VAL A 68 25.20 -9.93 26.00
CA VAL A 68 23.95 -10.71 25.86
C VAL A 68 22.94 -10.51 27.00
N GLU A 69 23.37 -10.02 28.16
CA GLU A 69 22.51 -9.67 29.29
C GLU A 69 21.80 -8.33 29.13
N SER A 70 22.22 -7.53 28.14
CA SER A 70 21.64 -6.23 27.82
C SER A 70 20.80 -6.31 26.54
N ALA A 71 19.83 -5.40 26.41
CA ALA A 71 19.05 -5.30 25.18
C ALA A 71 19.92 -4.83 24.00
N PHE A 72 19.60 -5.28 22.79
CA PHE A 72 20.26 -4.85 21.56
C PHE A 72 19.28 -4.81 20.38
N ASP A 73 19.64 -4.07 19.33
CA ASP A 73 18.91 -4.12 18.06
C ASP A 73 19.58 -5.14 17.14
N ALA A 74 18.79 -5.91 16.39
CA ALA A 74 19.27 -6.92 15.46
C ALA A 74 18.73 -6.68 14.05
N GLU A 75 19.61 -6.70 13.05
CA GLU A 75 19.29 -6.66 11.64
C GLU A 75 19.77 -7.96 10.98
N ILE A 76 18.82 -8.79 10.51
CA ILE A 76 19.09 -10.05 9.82
C ILE A 76 19.10 -9.77 8.32
N LEU A 77 20.27 -9.83 7.69
CA LEU A 77 20.43 -9.73 6.26
C LEU A 77 20.57 -11.13 5.67
N VAL A 78 19.62 -11.52 4.84
CA VAL A 78 19.64 -12.81 4.14
C VAL A 78 19.99 -12.56 2.69
N ARG A 79 21.21 -12.96 2.31
CA ARG A 79 21.69 -12.85 0.93
C ARG A 79 21.58 -14.19 0.22
N HIS A 80 20.98 -14.15 -0.95
CA HIS A 80 20.87 -15.29 -1.85
C HIS A 80 21.84 -15.13 -3.02
N PRO A 81 22.76 -16.07 -3.26
CA PRO A 81 23.45 -16.14 -4.54
C PRO A 81 22.38 -16.30 -5.62
N ALA A 82 22.32 -15.36 -6.56
CA ALA A 82 21.46 -15.47 -7.71
C ALA A 82 22.35 -15.56 -8.94
N THR A 83 22.23 -16.64 -9.72
CA THR A 83 22.85 -16.65 -11.04
C THR A 83 22.02 -15.75 -11.97
N PHE A 84 22.66 -15.22 -13.02
CA PHE A 84 21.91 -14.56 -14.08
C PHE A 84 20.84 -15.48 -14.69
N ALA A 85 21.06 -16.80 -14.67
CA ALA A 85 20.10 -17.80 -15.14
C ALA A 85 18.94 -18.05 -14.16
N ASP A 86 19.14 -17.98 -12.84
CA ASP A 86 18.06 -18.04 -11.84
C ASP A 86 17.19 -16.77 -11.90
N LEU A 87 17.82 -15.65 -12.24
CA LEU A 87 17.14 -14.41 -12.58
C LEU A 87 16.39 -14.52 -13.94
N LYS A 88 16.85 -15.39 -14.86
CA LYS A 88 16.21 -15.69 -16.15
C LYS A 88 15.12 -16.77 -16.12
N GLN A 89 15.23 -17.85 -15.34
CA GLN A 89 14.17 -18.87 -15.25
C GLN A 89 12.92 -18.32 -14.53
N ARG A 90 13.06 -17.21 -13.80
CA ARG A 90 11.93 -16.38 -13.36
C ARG A 90 11.39 -15.44 -14.44
N GLU A 91 12.09 -15.22 -15.57
CA GLU A 91 11.57 -14.48 -16.75
C GLU A 91 10.37 -15.19 -17.41
N ASP A 92 10.20 -16.51 -17.26
CA ASP A 92 9.08 -17.24 -17.86
C ASP A 92 7.75 -17.08 -17.11
N ARG A 93 7.77 -16.46 -15.92
CA ARG A 93 6.59 -15.84 -15.32
C ARG A 93 6.46 -14.43 -15.89
N ARG A 94 5.94 -14.35 -17.13
CA ARG A 94 5.78 -13.11 -17.89
C ARG A 94 5.20 -11.98 -17.05
N ASP A 95 5.77 -10.80 -17.26
CA ASP A 95 5.51 -9.49 -16.65
C ASP A 95 6.14 -9.24 -15.28
N GLU A 96 7.44 -8.92 -15.26
CA GLU A 96 8.02 -7.90 -14.36
C GLU A 96 9.48 -7.58 -14.73
N ARG A 97 9.65 -6.77 -15.78
CA ARG A 97 10.83 -5.92 -15.96
C ARG A 97 10.41 -4.48 -16.20
N ALA A 98 10.45 -3.69 -15.13
CA ALA A 98 11.07 -2.39 -15.16
C ALA A 98 11.75 -2.16 -13.81
N LEU A 99 13.04 -1.79 -13.87
CA LEU A 99 13.97 -1.40 -12.80
C LEU A 99 14.82 -2.51 -12.16
N ILE A 100 16.02 -2.65 -12.72
CA ILE A 100 17.23 -3.07 -12.01
C ILE A 100 17.68 -1.87 -11.15
N TRP A 101 17.41 -1.86 -9.85
CA TRP A 101 18.20 -1.05 -8.90
C TRP A 101 18.04 -1.51 -7.43
N ASN A 102 19.19 -1.60 -6.76
CA ASN A 102 19.47 -1.76 -5.32
C ASN A 102 18.62 -2.74 -4.50
N GLY A 103 18.75 -4.04 -4.78
CA GLY A 103 19.11 -5.09 -3.80
C GLY A 103 18.47 -5.21 -2.42
N GLU A 104 17.51 -4.38 -2.03
CA GLU A 104 16.84 -4.35 -0.74
C GLU A 104 15.34 -4.52 -0.99
N CYS A 105 14.88 -5.77 -0.94
CA CYS A 105 13.46 -6.04 -0.85
C CYS A 105 13.03 -5.81 0.60
N GLY A 106 12.35 -4.68 0.82
CA GLY A 106 11.50 -4.31 1.96
C GLY A 106 11.74 -4.97 3.31
N THR A 107 12.19 -4.14 4.23
CA THR A 107 12.31 -4.40 5.66
C THR A 107 10.93 -4.48 6.32
N GLY A 108 10.66 -5.53 7.08
CA GLY A 108 9.61 -5.54 8.10
C GLY A 108 10.26 -5.43 9.48
N GLU A 109 9.69 -4.61 10.35
CA GLU A 109 10.08 -4.52 11.76
C GLU A 109 9.12 -5.29 12.64
N VAL A 110 9.67 -6.05 13.58
CA VAL A 110 8.89 -6.78 14.59
C VAL A 110 9.43 -6.34 15.95
N PRO A 111 8.63 -5.64 16.79
CA PRO A 111 8.99 -5.43 18.18
C PRO A 111 9.28 -6.79 18.82
N ALA A 112 10.36 -6.91 19.60
CA ALA A 112 10.75 -8.19 20.16
C ALA A 112 9.61 -8.87 20.96
N GLY A 113 8.82 -8.07 21.70
CA GLY A 113 7.63 -8.54 22.44
C GLY A 113 6.38 -8.85 21.60
N ALA A 114 6.37 -8.62 20.29
CA ALA A 114 5.28 -8.98 19.38
C ALA A 114 5.52 -10.31 18.65
N MET A 115 6.60 -11.02 18.98
CA MET A 115 6.90 -12.35 18.47
C MET A 115 5.86 -13.35 19.00
N PRO A 116 5.04 -14.00 18.14
CA PRO A 116 4.06 -14.97 18.62
C PRO A 116 4.78 -16.16 19.27
N THR A 117 4.54 -16.38 20.56
CA THR A 117 4.99 -17.58 21.27
C THR A 117 4.08 -18.78 21.03
N ASP A 118 2.83 -18.52 20.60
CA ASP A 118 1.85 -19.52 20.20
C ASP A 118 0.91 -18.94 19.13
N LEU A 119 0.64 -19.69 18.06
CA LEU A 119 -0.22 -19.26 16.94
C LEU A 119 -1.72 -19.39 17.24
N MET A 120 -2.08 -19.86 18.45
CA MET A 120 -3.45 -20.23 18.82
C MET A 120 -4.06 -19.44 20.00
N SER A 121 -3.32 -18.54 20.65
CA SER A 121 -3.88 -17.70 21.73
C SER A 121 -4.22 -16.30 21.20
N THR A 122 -5.51 -15.97 21.19
CA THR A 122 -5.99 -14.63 20.83
C THR A 122 -5.72 -13.66 21.98
N PRO A 123 -4.91 -12.60 21.78
CA PRO A 123 -4.70 -11.59 22.81
C PRO A 123 -5.95 -10.70 22.97
N THR A 124 -6.26 -10.35 24.22
CA THR A 124 -7.21 -9.28 24.55
C THR A 124 -6.69 -7.95 24.00
N PRO A 125 -7.50 -7.13 23.31
CA PRO A 125 -7.02 -5.90 22.68
C PRO A 125 -6.71 -4.85 23.75
N GLY A 126 -5.43 -4.73 24.11
CA GLY A 126 -4.89 -3.51 24.71
C GLY A 126 -4.86 -2.37 23.67
N PRO A 127 -4.65 -1.11 24.09
CA PRO A 127 -4.46 0.00 23.17
C PRO A 127 -3.30 -0.36 22.23
N VAL A 128 -3.62 -0.59 20.96
CA VAL A 128 -2.63 -0.90 19.94
C VAL A 128 -1.66 0.27 19.89
N ASP A 129 -0.44 0.07 20.37
CA ASP A 129 0.65 1.00 20.15
C ASP A 129 0.81 1.14 18.63
N GLN A 130 0.37 2.26 18.07
CA GLN A 130 0.26 2.52 16.63
C GLN A 130 1.64 2.68 15.94
N GLY A 131 2.71 2.17 16.57
CA GLY A 131 4.11 2.53 16.31
C GLY A 131 4.81 1.81 15.15
N THR A 132 4.28 0.75 14.54
CA THR A 132 5.17 -0.23 13.86
C THR A 132 5.16 -0.29 12.34
N LEU A 133 4.46 0.59 11.62
CA LEU A 133 4.57 0.66 10.15
C LEU A 133 5.63 1.62 9.64
N ARG A 134 6.26 2.41 10.52
CA ARG A 134 7.13 3.53 10.11
C ARG A 134 8.46 3.12 9.48
N HIS A 135 8.72 1.83 9.34
CA HIS A 135 10.07 1.34 9.06
C HIS A 135 10.27 0.80 7.65
N THR A 136 9.19 0.53 6.92
CA THR A 136 9.27 0.16 5.51
C THR A 136 8.98 1.38 4.64
N PRO A 137 9.90 1.77 3.75
CA PRO A 137 9.59 2.66 2.63
C PRO A 137 8.42 2.10 1.80
N MET A 138 7.30 2.82 1.75
CA MET A 138 6.12 2.43 0.98
C MET A 138 5.97 3.22 -0.32
N PHE A 139 6.51 4.44 -0.37
CA PHE A 139 6.39 5.34 -1.52
C PHE A 139 7.76 5.80 -2.01
N PHE A 140 7.90 5.91 -3.33
CA PHE A 140 9.19 6.15 -3.98
C PHE A 140 9.09 7.20 -5.08
N ARG A 141 10.16 7.97 -5.29
CA ARG A 141 10.36 8.76 -6.51
C ARG A 141 10.89 7.87 -7.64
N GLU A 142 10.92 8.40 -8.86
CA GLU A 142 11.38 7.67 -10.05
C GLU A 142 12.84 7.18 -9.95
N ASN A 143 13.68 7.95 -9.26
CA ASN A 143 15.07 7.60 -8.99
C ASN A 143 15.24 6.58 -7.85
N GLY A 144 14.14 6.02 -7.32
CA GLY A 144 14.12 5.05 -6.24
C GLY A 144 14.27 5.63 -4.84
N MET A 145 14.39 6.96 -4.68
CA MET A 145 14.43 7.57 -3.36
C MET A 145 13.09 7.40 -2.64
N ASN A 146 13.15 6.98 -1.37
CA ASN A 146 11.98 6.92 -0.49
C ASN A 146 11.36 8.32 -0.31
N VAL A 147 10.04 8.37 -0.28
CA VAL A 147 9.26 9.53 0.17
C VAL A 147 8.42 9.08 1.35
N ASP A 148 8.71 9.62 2.53
CA ASP A 148 7.90 9.34 3.71
C ASP A 148 6.58 10.14 3.63
N LEU A 149 5.54 9.48 3.15
CA LEU A 149 4.17 9.99 3.13
C LEU A 149 3.27 9.28 4.16
N ALA A 150 3.85 8.37 4.95
CA ALA A 150 3.05 7.57 5.87
C ALA A 150 2.48 8.44 6.98
N GLY A 151 1.16 8.39 7.16
CA GLY A 151 0.46 9.17 8.17
C GLY A 151 0.45 10.68 7.92
N ILE A 152 0.70 11.16 6.69
CA ILE A 152 0.68 12.60 6.36
C ILE A 152 -0.68 13.26 6.61
N HIS A 153 -1.78 12.51 6.52
CA HIS A 153 -3.13 12.94 6.90
C HIS A 153 -3.47 12.68 8.38
N GLY A 154 -2.45 12.33 9.19
CA GLY A 154 -2.35 12.71 10.60
C GLY A 154 -3.05 11.83 11.64
N HIS A 155 -2.62 12.08 12.89
CA HIS A 155 -3.15 11.48 14.12
C HIS A 155 -4.14 12.39 14.88
N ALA A 156 -4.35 13.65 14.46
CA ALA A 156 -5.27 14.59 15.08
C ALA A 156 -6.21 15.19 14.02
N GLY A 157 -7.50 15.32 14.36
CA GLY A 157 -8.53 15.86 13.45
C GLY A 157 -9.26 14.83 12.59
N ASN A 158 -9.92 15.33 11.54
CA ASN A 158 -10.74 14.54 10.62
C ASN A 158 -9.87 13.64 9.70
N ARG A 159 -9.92 12.33 9.89
CA ARG A 159 -9.14 11.32 9.13
C ARG A 159 -9.97 10.65 8.03
N THR A 160 -10.71 11.47 7.29
CA THR A 160 -11.69 11.01 6.30
C THR A 160 -11.19 11.20 4.87
N VAL A 161 -11.49 10.24 4.01
CA VAL A 161 -11.34 10.37 2.56
C VAL A 161 -12.58 9.85 1.83
N PHE A 162 -12.96 10.52 0.75
CA PHE A 162 -14.03 10.11 -0.15
C PHE A 162 -13.42 9.38 -1.34
N LEU A 163 -13.51 8.05 -1.36
CA LEU A 163 -12.98 7.21 -2.44
C LEU A 163 -14.01 7.11 -3.57
N ILE A 164 -13.71 7.78 -4.67
CA ILE A 164 -14.57 7.89 -5.86
C ILE A 164 -14.19 6.80 -6.86
N LEU A 165 -15.07 5.81 -6.98
CA LEU A 165 -15.02 4.74 -7.96
C LEU A 165 -15.81 5.13 -9.22
N ASN A 166 -15.78 4.26 -10.23
CA ASN A 166 -16.32 4.57 -11.55
C ASN A 166 -17.77 4.16 -11.76
N GLY A 167 -18.44 3.61 -10.76
CA GLY A 167 -19.83 3.17 -10.91
C GLY A 167 -20.82 4.34 -11.12
N PRO A 168 -21.95 4.09 -11.80
CA PRO A 168 -22.90 5.11 -12.22
C PRO A 168 -23.56 5.88 -11.08
N SER A 169 -23.61 5.35 -9.85
CA SER A 169 -24.26 6.08 -8.73
C SER A 169 -23.56 7.39 -8.38
N PHE A 170 -22.32 7.62 -8.84
CA PHE A 170 -21.64 8.90 -8.66
C PHE A 170 -22.26 10.04 -9.49
N THR A 171 -23.16 9.75 -10.43
CA THR A 171 -23.97 10.78 -11.12
C THR A 171 -24.90 11.52 -10.18
N GLU A 172 -25.35 10.86 -9.11
CA GLU A 172 -26.28 11.41 -8.11
C GLU A 172 -25.57 12.12 -6.95
N ALA A 173 -24.23 12.10 -6.92
CA ALA A 173 -23.45 12.70 -5.83
C ALA A 173 -23.37 14.23 -5.96
N ASP A 174 -23.32 14.92 -4.82
CA ASP A 174 -23.05 16.36 -4.74
C ASP A 174 -21.56 16.64 -5.02
N ARG A 175 -21.23 16.78 -6.31
CA ARG A 175 -19.86 16.96 -6.80
C ARG A 175 -19.26 18.32 -6.45
N GLU A 176 -20.10 19.33 -6.25
CA GLU A 176 -19.66 20.67 -5.84
C GLU A 176 -19.21 20.63 -4.38
N ALA A 177 -20.02 20.04 -3.49
CA ALA A 177 -19.63 19.86 -2.09
C ALA A 177 -18.36 18.99 -1.95
N LEU A 178 -18.17 17.98 -2.79
CA LEU A 178 -16.95 17.16 -2.77
C LEU A 178 -15.69 17.92 -3.20
N ARG A 179 -15.83 19.01 -3.97
CA ARG A 179 -14.70 19.79 -4.50
C ARG A 179 -14.36 20.98 -3.61
N ASP A 180 -15.40 21.69 -3.17
CA ASP A 180 -15.24 23.04 -2.65
C ASP A 180 -15.38 23.11 -1.13
N ARG A 181 -15.83 22.03 -0.48
CA ARG A 181 -16.06 22.02 0.98
C ARG A 181 -14.75 21.83 1.76
N PRO A 182 -14.41 22.74 2.69
CA PRO A 182 -13.21 22.61 3.52
C PRO A 182 -13.19 21.31 4.33
N GLY A 183 -12.02 20.66 4.38
CA GLY A 183 -11.82 19.40 5.12
C GLY A 183 -12.18 18.13 4.34
N VAL A 184 -12.84 18.26 3.18
CA VAL A 184 -13.10 17.12 2.29
C VAL A 184 -11.84 16.80 1.49
N VAL A 185 -11.40 15.54 1.56
CA VAL A 185 -10.35 15.00 0.69
C VAL A 185 -10.93 13.91 -0.19
N THR A 186 -10.66 13.98 -1.48
CA THR A 186 -11.16 13.05 -2.49
C THR A 186 -10.04 12.18 -3.06
N PHE A 187 -10.36 10.91 -3.30
CA PHE A 187 -9.42 9.95 -3.88
C PHE A 187 -10.09 9.24 -5.06
N GLY A 188 -9.68 9.55 -6.28
CA GLY A 188 -10.21 8.92 -7.49
C GLY A 188 -9.40 7.71 -7.96
N VAL A 189 -10.00 6.89 -8.82
CA VAL A 189 -9.33 5.78 -9.49
C VAL A 189 -9.53 5.81 -11.00
N ASN A 190 -8.54 5.32 -11.74
CA ASN A 190 -8.62 5.14 -13.20
C ASN A 190 -9.11 6.41 -13.93
N ASN A 191 -9.90 6.28 -15.01
CA ASN A 191 -10.34 7.42 -15.83
C ASN A 191 -11.44 8.30 -15.23
N GLY A 192 -12.04 7.93 -14.09
CA GLY A 192 -12.99 8.82 -13.41
C GLY A 192 -12.36 10.17 -13.05
N ALA A 193 -11.04 10.15 -12.78
CA ALA A 193 -10.26 11.35 -12.49
C ALA A 193 -10.14 12.36 -13.65
N HIS A 194 -10.49 11.95 -14.88
CA HIS A 194 -10.57 12.87 -16.01
C HIS A 194 -11.82 13.76 -15.91
N ALA A 195 -12.95 13.17 -15.55
CA ALA A 195 -14.24 13.84 -15.50
C ALA A 195 -14.51 14.55 -14.16
N PHE A 196 -13.87 14.11 -13.08
CA PHE A 196 -13.88 14.73 -11.76
C PHE A 196 -12.43 14.81 -11.29
N ARG A 197 -11.95 15.96 -10.82
CA ARG A 197 -10.54 16.14 -10.44
C ARG A 197 -10.36 15.91 -8.94
N PRO A 198 -9.91 14.72 -8.49
CA PRO A 198 -9.70 14.45 -7.07
C PRO A 198 -8.37 15.02 -6.57
N ASP A 199 -8.19 15.05 -5.25
CA ASP A 199 -6.91 15.42 -4.62
C ASP A 199 -5.87 14.29 -4.78
N LEU A 200 -6.32 13.05 -4.60
CA LEU A 200 -5.51 11.85 -4.68
C LEU A 200 -5.99 10.97 -5.85
N TRP A 201 -5.08 10.24 -6.47
CA TRP A 201 -5.40 9.33 -7.57
C TRP A 201 -4.50 8.11 -7.62
N THR A 202 -5.05 6.97 -8.04
CA THR A 202 -4.27 5.76 -8.29
C THR A 202 -4.80 4.95 -9.46
N CYS A 203 -3.88 4.21 -10.08
CA CYS A 203 -4.16 3.25 -11.13
C CYS A 203 -3.23 2.03 -11.01
N VAL A 204 -3.55 0.98 -11.74
CA VAL A 204 -2.81 -0.29 -11.72
C VAL A 204 -2.60 -0.89 -13.11
N ASP A 205 -3.51 -0.62 -14.04
CA ASP A 205 -3.37 -1.02 -15.43
C ASP A 205 -2.26 -0.22 -16.13
N ASP A 206 -1.98 -0.60 -17.38
CA ASP A 206 -0.98 0.09 -18.18
C ASP A 206 -1.28 1.59 -18.32
N PRO A 207 -0.30 2.48 -18.10
CA PRO A 207 -0.48 3.93 -18.14
C PRO A 207 -1.06 4.46 -19.45
N SER A 208 -0.84 3.74 -20.54
CA SER A 208 -1.44 3.99 -21.86
C SER A 208 -2.97 4.01 -21.88
N ARG A 209 -3.63 3.50 -20.84
CA ARG A 209 -5.09 3.43 -20.74
C ARG A 209 -5.73 4.64 -20.07
N PHE A 210 -4.93 5.56 -19.54
CA PHE A 210 -5.43 6.68 -18.76
C PHE A 210 -5.28 8.01 -19.48
N MET A 211 -6.26 8.89 -19.30
CA MET A 211 -6.28 10.21 -19.93
C MET A 211 -5.06 11.05 -19.54
N ARG A 212 -4.38 11.61 -20.53
CA ARG A 212 -3.21 12.49 -20.38
C ARG A 212 -3.44 13.63 -19.37
N SER A 213 -4.63 14.21 -19.37
CA SER A 213 -4.98 15.30 -18.45
C SER A 213 -4.94 14.91 -16.97
N ILE A 214 -4.99 13.62 -16.63
CA ILE A 214 -4.84 13.18 -15.23
C ILE A 214 -3.36 13.29 -14.85
N TRP A 215 -2.47 12.84 -15.74
CA TRP A 215 -1.03 12.89 -15.55
C TRP A 215 -0.49 14.32 -15.49
N GLU A 216 -0.98 15.21 -16.34
CA GLU A 216 -0.53 16.61 -16.41
C GLU A 216 -1.00 17.48 -15.24
N ASP A 217 -2.06 17.08 -14.54
CA ASP A 217 -2.62 17.90 -13.48
C ASP A 217 -1.70 17.93 -12.25
N GLY A 218 -1.07 19.08 -12.02
CA GLY A 218 -0.15 19.30 -10.89
C GLY A 218 -0.83 19.39 -9.52
N ARG A 219 -2.16 19.35 -9.43
CA ARG A 219 -2.89 19.32 -8.15
C ARG A 219 -3.14 17.90 -7.66
N ILE A 220 -3.18 16.92 -8.55
CA ILE A 220 -3.50 15.54 -8.22
C ILE A 220 -2.24 14.80 -7.75
N TRP A 221 -2.27 14.20 -6.56
CA TRP A 221 -1.22 13.30 -6.09
C TRP A 221 -1.45 11.90 -6.66
N LYS A 222 -0.45 11.33 -7.34
CA LYS A 222 -0.60 10.13 -8.15
C LYS A 222 0.20 8.98 -7.57
N PHE A 223 -0.48 7.96 -7.09
CA PHE A 223 0.14 6.75 -6.55
C PHE A 223 0.08 5.66 -7.61
N VAL A 224 1.23 5.20 -8.10
CA VAL A 224 1.34 4.27 -9.22
C VAL A 224 2.31 3.13 -8.93
N PRO A 225 2.15 1.94 -9.54
CA PRO A 225 3.16 0.91 -9.49
C PRO A 225 4.50 1.42 -10.03
N MET A 226 5.61 1.14 -9.33
CA MET A 226 6.94 1.59 -9.77
C MET A 226 7.32 1.05 -11.16
N ASP A 227 6.84 -0.14 -11.54
CA ASP A 227 7.09 -0.73 -12.85
C ASP A 227 6.42 0.04 -14.00
N HIS A 228 5.54 1.00 -13.68
CA HIS A 228 4.94 1.90 -14.67
C HIS A 228 5.74 3.18 -14.91
N PHE A 229 6.71 3.53 -14.06
CA PHE A 229 7.45 4.80 -14.18
C PHE A 229 8.08 5.03 -15.55
N GLN A 230 8.61 3.97 -16.16
CA GLN A 230 9.29 4.04 -17.45
C GLN A 230 8.35 3.89 -18.65
N LYS A 231 7.06 3.66 -18.42
CA LYS A 231 6.10 3.43 -19.50
C LYS A 231 5.62 4.76 -20.10
N PRO A 232 5.37 4.79 -21.42
CA PRO A 232 4.85 5.97 -22.09
C PRO A 232 3.38 6.21 -21.72
N ILE A 233 2.96 7.48 -21.72
CA ILE A 233 1.54 7.87 -21.58
C ILE A 233 0.94 8.06 -22.97
N VAL A 234 -0.21 7.45 -23.27
CA VAL A 234 -0.82 7.56 -24.61
C VAL A 234 -1.24 8.98 -24.97
N ARG A 235 -1.01 9.33 -26.24
CA ARG A 235 -1.65 10.46 -26.92
C ARG A 235 -2.94 9.97 -27.57
N VAL A 236 -4.00 10.76 -27.43
CA VAL A 236 -5.31 10.45 -28.04
C VAL A 236 -5.24 10.54 -29.58
N ASP A 237 -4.24 11.24 -30.10
CA ASP A 237 -4.06 11.48 -31.53
C ASP A 237 -3.48 10.24 -32.22
N LYS A 238 -4.32 9.51 -32.97
CA LYS A 238 -3.88 8.39 -33.81
C LYS A 238 -2.92 8.90 -34.89
N GLY A 239 -1.71 8.33 -34.95
CA GLY A 239 -0.75 8.59 -36.02
C GLY A 239 0.42 9.50 -35.65
N SER A 240 0.46 10.05 -34.43
CA SER A 240 1.66 10.73 -33.94
C SER A 240 2.74 9.73 -33.53
N ASP A 241 4.00 10.17 -33.54
CA ASP A 241 5.10 9.44 -32.93
C ASP A 241 4.76 8.98 -31.50
N PRO A 242 5.33 7.85 -31.03
CA PRO A 242 5.14 7.42 -29.66
C PRO A 242 5.54 8.56 -28.70
N PRO A 243 4.72 8.82 -27.68
CA PRO A 243 4.97 9.89 -26.73
C PRO A 243 6.35 9.70 -26.09
N LYS A 244 7.11 10.80 -26.03
CA LYS A 244 8.43 10.82 -25.40
C LYS A 244 8.29 10.84 -23.88
N GLU A 245 7.21 11.43 -23.41
CA GLU A 245 6.86 11.57 -22.00
C GLU A 245 6.49 10.22 -21.37
N ARG A 246 7.11 9.92 -20.23
CA ARG A 246 6.88 8.73 -19.41
C ARG A 246 6.12 9.11 -18.15
N VAL A 247 5.51 8.14 -17.47
CA VAL A 247 4.82 8.34 -16.18
C VAL A 247 5.66 9.17 -15.20
N ARG A 248 6.96 8.89 -15.08
CA ARG A 248 7.85 9.59 -14.15
C ARG A 248 8.05 11.08 -14.44
N ASP A 249 7.78 11.54 -15.65
CA ASP A 249 8.04 12.93 -16.07
C ASP A 249 6.91 13.87 -15.60
N PHE A 250 5.83 13.32 -15.03
CA PHE A 250 4.66 14.06 -14.59
C PHE A 250 4.74 14.48 -13.11
N PRO A 251 4.11 15.60 -12.74
CA PRO A 251 4.16 16.13 -11.37
C PRO A 251 3.45 15.20 -10.38
N LEU A 252 3.93 15.22 -9.13
CA LEU A 252 3.33 14.52 -7.98
C LEU A 252 3.08 13.03 -8.21
N VAL A 253 3.99 12.36 -8.95
CA VAL A 253 3.98 10.92 -9.12
C VAL A 253 4.82 10.25 -8.03
N PHE A 254 4.20 9.30 -7.34
CA PHE A 254 4.78 8.48 -6.29
C PHE A 254 4.57 7.00 -6.62
N GLY A 255 5.66 6.24 -6.55
CA GLY A 255 5.71 4.83 -6.87
C GLY A 255 5.43 3.98 -5.65
N TYR A 256 4.81 2.83 -5.82
CA TYR A 256 4.76 1.79 -4.79
C TYR A 256 5.15 0.43 -5.38
N ARG A 257 5.64 -0.45 -4.52
CA ARG A 257 5.90 -1.86 -4.85
C ARG A 257 4.59 -2.64 -4.71
N ARG A 258 4.33 -3.59 -5.62
CA ARG A 258 3.10 -4.39 -5.61
C ARG A 258 3.40 -5.88 -5.56
N ASN A 259 2.42 -6.66 -5.11
CA ASN A 259 2.46 -8.12 -5.18
C ASN A 259 1.14 -8.68 -5.77
N HIS A 260 1.08 -10.00 -5.96
CA HIS A 260 -0.04 -10.68 -6.63
C HIS A 260 -0.69 -11.79 -5.78
N GLU A 261 -0.48 -11.77 -4.47
CA GLU A 261 -1.02 -12.75 -3.53
C GLU A 261 -1.79 -12.07 -2.40
N PHE A 262 -3.11 -12.13 -2.49
CA PHE A 262 -4.00 -11.59 -1.49
C PHE A 262 -4.00 -12.49 -0.25
N ARG A 263 -3.71 -11.88 0.90
CA ARG A 263 -3.78 -12.51 2.23
C ARG A 263 -4.33 -11.50 3.22
N ALA A 264 -5.61 -11.63 3.60
CA ALA A 264 -6.33 -10.63 4.38
C ALA A 264 -5.58 -10.20 5.66
N GLN A 265 -5.07 -11.16 6.43
CA GLN A 265 -4.37 -10.93 7.70
C GLN A 265 -3.06 -10.16 7.54
N GLN A 266 -2.43 -10.24 6.37
CA GLN A 266 -1.16 -9.59 6.06
C GLN A 266 -1.35 -8.30 5.28
N TRP A 267 -2.52 -8.10 4.65
CA TRP A 267 -2.77 -7.02 3.70
C TRP A 267 -2.52 -5.62 4.29
N LEU A 268 -2.85 -5.41 5.57
CA LEU A 268 -2.56 -4.15 6.26
C LEU A 268 -1.08 -4.00 6.65
N TRP A 269 -0.28 -5.05 6.64
CA TRP A 269 1.05 -5.06 7.26
C TRP A 269 2.17 -5.45 6.31
N GLU A 270 1.83 -5.87 5.09
CA GLU A 270 2.79 -6.19 4.04
C GLU A 270 3.53 -4.93 3.55
N ASP A 271 4.78 -5.13 3.15
CA ASP A 271 5.74 -4.14 2.67
C ASP A 271 5.51 -3.74 1.19
N THR A 272 4.38 -4.15 0.65
CA THR A 272 3.94 -3.96 -0.73
C THR A 272 2.45 -3.66 -0.74
N ILE A 273 1.92 -3.24 -1.89
CA ILE A 273 0.50 -2.99 -2.07
C ILE A 273 -0.10 -4.09 -2.94
N ASN A 274 -0.89 -4.98 -2.33
CA ASN A 274 -1.66 -5.98 -3.05
C ASN A 274 -2.92 -5.39 -3.70
N TRP A 275 -3.22 -5.86 -4.91
CA TRP A 275 -4.38 -5.45 -5.70
C TRP A 275 -5.30 -6.61 -6.07
N GLY A 276 -5.21 -7.73 -5.36
CA GLY A 276 -5.92 -8.99 -5.61
C GLY A 276 -5.01 -10.11 -6.12
N ASN A 277 -5.57 -11.30 -6.36
CA ASN A 277 -4.81 -12.43 -6.89
C ASN A 277 -4.62 -12.34 -8.42
N HIS A 278 -3.49 -12.84 -8.91
CA HIS A 278 -3.36 -13.16 -10.34
C HIS A 278 -4.44 -14.19 -10.76
N GLN A 279 -4.81 -14.25 -12.04
CA GLN A 279 -5.82 -15.19 -12.56
C GLN A 279 -5.51 -16.66 -12.20
N ASN A 280 -4.24 -17.06 -12.31
CA ASN A 280 -3.72 -18.38 -11.91
C ASN A 280 -3.84 -18.67 -10.40
N ARG A 281 -4.31 -17.72 -9.60
CA ARG A 281 -4.52 -17.80 -8.14
C ARG A 281 -5.94 -17.39 -7.74
N GLY A 282 -6.90 -17.49 -8.67
CA GLY A 282 -8.31 -17.18 -8.43
C GLY A 282 -8.76 -15.79 -8.90
N GLY A 283 -7.85 -14.91 -9.33
CA GLY A 283 -8.20 -13.61 -9.92
C GLY A 283 -8.68 -12.56 -8.91
N GLY A 284 -9.62 -11.70 -9.31
CA GLY A 284 -10.22 -10.71 -8.41
C GLY A 284 -9.37 -9.44 -8.21
N ARG A 285 -8.66 -9.00 -9.26
CA ARG A 285 -7.87 -7.77 -9.19
C ARG A 285 -8.73 -6.51 -9.21
N SER A 286 -8.40 -5.53 -8.38
CA SER A 286 -9.06 -4.23 -8.37
C SER A 286 -8.16 -3.12 -7.85
N VAL A 287 -8.21 -1.98 -8.55
CA VAL A 287 -7.61 -0.72 -8.10
C VAL A 287 -8.20 -0.23 -6.78
N MET A 288 -9.44 -0.64 -6.43
CA MET A 288 -10.07 -0.27 -5.15
C MET A 288 -9.26 -0.77 -3.94
N LEU A 289 -8.68 -1.98 -4.02
CA LEU A 289 -7.80 -2.51 -2.98
C LEU A 289 -6.59 -1.58 -2.81
N VAL A 290 -5.93 -1.22 -3.92
CA VAL A 290 -4.80 -0.28 -3.90
C VAL A 290 -5.18 1.05 -3.28
N ALA A 291 -6.30 1.66 -3.70
CA ALA A 291 -6.73 2.95 -3.18
C ALA A 291 -6.98 2.90 -1.67
N LEU A 292 -7.64 1.85 -1.17
CA LEU A 292 -7.84 1.65 0.26
C LEU A 292 -6.51 1.44 1.01
N ARG A 293 -5.55 0.74 0.41
CA ARG A 293 -4.23 0.51 1.02
C ARG A 293 -3.46 1.83 1.14
N VAL A 294 -3.42 2.59 0.05
CA VAL A 294 -2.78 3.91 0.01
C VAL A 294 -3.45 4.85 1.00
N ALA A 295 -4.78 4.91 1.04
CA ALA A 295 -5.50 5.77 1.98
C ALA A 295 -5.12 5.46 3.44
N TRP A 296 -5.08 4.18 3.80
CA TRP A 296 -4.69 3.77 5.15
C TRP A 296 -3.24 4.16 5.48
N LEU A 297 -2.31 3.94 4.53
CA LEU A 297 -0.89 4.31 4.68
C LEU A 297 -0.72 5.81 4.85
N LEU A 298 -1.48 6.61 4.11
CA LEU A 298 -1.48 8.07 4.21
C LEU A 298 -2.08 8.59 5.54
N GLY A 299 -2.70 7.73 6.34
CA GLY A 299 -3.21 8.07 7.67
C GLY A 299 -4.73 8.16 7.77
N PHE A 300 -5.47 8.02 6.66
CA PHE A 300 -6.93 7.99 6.71
C PHE A 300 -7.41 6.78 7.52
N ARG A 301 -8.44 7.00 8.32
CA ARG A 301 -9.09 5.97 9.15
C ARG A 301 -10.56 5.82 8.85
N ARG A 302 -11.15 6.75 8.12
CA ARG A 302 -12.51 6.64 7.61
C ARG A 302 -12.53 6.83 6.10
N VAL A 303 -13.19 5.91 5.41
CA VAL A 303 -13.38 5.97 3.95
C VAL A 303 -14.86 5.95 3.62
N TYR A 304 -15.32 6.94 2.87
CA TYR A 304 -16.65 6.95 2.27
C TYR A 304 -16.55 6.56 0.80
N LEU A 305 -17.21 5.46 0.43
CA LEU A 305 -17.21 4.93 -0.93
C LEU A 305 -18.30 5.61 -1.76
N LEU A 306 -17.89 6.16 -2.90
CA LEU A 306 -18.76 6.79 -3.90
C LEU A 306 -18.59 6.10 -5.25
N GLY A 307 -19.67 6.01 -6.04
CA GLY A 307 -19.66 5.23 -7.29
C GLY A 307 -19.35 3.74 -7.06
N CYS A 308 -19.57 3.23 -5.85
CA CYS A 308 -19.29 1.85 -5.47
C CYS A 308 -20.52 0.97 -5.71
N ASP A 309 -20.89 0.77 -6.97
CA ASP A 309 -22.13 0.08 -7.32
C ASP A 309 -22.09 -1.43 -7.15
N PHE A 310 -20.97 -2.09 -7.49
CA PHE A 310 -20.82 -3.57 -7.43
C PHE A 310 -21.90 -4.35 -8.19
N GLN A 311 -22.49 -3.69 -9.19
CA GLN A 311 -23.43 -4.24 -10.14
C GLN A 311 -23.21 -3.51 -11.46
N MET A 312 -23.40 -4.21 -12.57
CA MET A 312 -23.30 -3.65 -13.91
C MET A 312 -24.27 -4.40 -14.81
N ALA A 313 -25.23 -3.70 -15.41
CA ALA A 313 -26.14 -4.26 -16.39
C ALA A 313 -25.66 -3.94 -17.81
N GLU A 314 -26.03 -4.80 -18.76
CA GLU A 314 -25.83 -4.52 -20.18
C GLU A 314 -26.72 -3.34 -20.59
N GLY A 315 -26.15 -2.32 -21.26
CA GLY A 315 -26.90 -1.16 -21.77
C GLY A 315 -26.85 0.10 -20.90
N ASP A 316 -26.50 0.00 -19.61
CA ASP A 316 -26.55 1.14 -18.66
C ASP A 316 -25.38 2.13 -18.76
N GLY A 317 -24.64 2.15 -19.89
CA GLY A 317 -23.44 3.00 -20.06
C GLY A 317 -22.24 2.60 -19.19
N GLY A 318 -22.42 1.70 -18.21
CA GLY A 318 -21.39 1.08 -17.38
C GLY A 318 -20.85 1.99 -16.28
N TYR A 319 -20.36 3.18 -16.63
CA TYR A 319 -19.74 4.13 -15.70
C TYR A 319 -20.47 5.48 -15.69
N TRP A 320 -20.18 6.30 -14.67
CA TRP A 320 -20.75 7.65 -14.54
C TRP A 320 -20.22 8.65 -15.58
N PHE A 321 -19.19 8.27 -16.35
CA PHE A 321 -18.64 9.04 -17.47
C PHE A 321 -18.71 8.20 -18.76
N PRO A 322 -18.67 8.83 -19.95
CA PRO A 322 -18.77 8.11 -21.22
C PRO A 322 -17.63 7.09 -21.41
N GLU A 323 -17.94 5.80 -21.31
CA GLU A 323 -17.02 4.71 -21.66
C GLU A 323 -17.82 3.52 -22.21
N HIS A 324 -17.54 3.11 -23.45
CA HIS A 324 -18.25 1.97 -24.02
C HIS A 324 -17.77 0.66 -23.39
N ARG A 325 -18.68 -0.07 -22.75
CA ARG A 325 -18.42 -1.40 -22.19
C ARG A 325 -18.99 -2.50 -23.08
N THR A 326 -18.12 -3.42 -23.48
CA THR A 326 -18.55 -4.62 -24.20
C THR A 326 -19.22 -5.60 -23.24
N ARG A 327 -20.10 -6.46 -23.76
CA ARG A 327 -20.72 -7.55 -22.98
C ARG A 327 -19.71 -8.39 -22.20
N LYS A 328 -18.58 -8.73 -22.84
CA LYS A 328 -17.48 -9.47 -22.21
C LYS A 328 -16.89 -8.70 -21.01
N ALA A 329 -16.73 -7.38 -21.12
CA ALA A 329 -16.25 -6.55 -20.02
C ALA A 329 -17.24 -6.55 -18.85
N VAL A 330 -18.55 -6.48 -19.12
CA VAL A 330 -19.60 -6.57 -18.10
C VAL A 330 -19.52 -7.91 -17.36
N THR A 331 -19.48 -9.04 -18.06
CA THR A 331 -19.35 -10.37 -17.44
C THR A 331 -18.09 -10.50 -16.58
N ASN A 332 -16.95 -10.01 -17.07
CA ASN A 332 -15.69 -10.04 -16.32
C ASN A 332 -15.75 -9.19 -15.05
N ASN A 333 -16.37 -8.01 -15.12
CA ASN A 333 -16.56 -7.14 -13.97
C ASN A 333 -17.46 -7.79 -12.93
N THR A 334 -18.58 -8.40 -13.33
CA THR A 334 -19.49 -9.11 -12.42
C THR A 334 -18.80 -10.25 -11.67
N ASN A 335 -17.97 -11.06 -12.35
CA ASN A 335 -17.18 -12.08 -11.64
C ASN A 335 -16.14 -11.45 -10.70
N SER A 336 -15.52 -10.34 -11.10
CA SER A 336 -14.58 -9.61 -10.25
C SER A 336 -15.27 -9.05 -9.00
N TYR A 337 -16.49 -8.52 -9.10
CA TYR A 337 -17.27 -8.05 -7.96
C TYR A 337 -17.55 -9.17 -6.95
N ARG A 338 -17.91 -10.37 -7.42
CA ARG A 338 -18.10 -11.54 -6.53
C ARG A 338 -16.83 -11.87 -5.75
N LEU A 339 -15.67 -11.88 -6.41
CA LEU A 339 -14.38 -12.16 -5.76
C LEU A 339 -13.98 -11.05 -4.79
N LEU A 340 -14.17 -9.78 -5.17
CA LEU A 340 -13.89 -8.64 -4.32
C LEU A 340 -14.78 -8.61 -3.07
N THR A 341 -16.06 -9.00 -3.19
CA THR A 341 -16.93 -9.14 -2.02
C THR A 341 -16.32 -10.15 -1.04
N ALA A 342 -15.82 -11.30 -1.50
CA ALA A 342 -15.14 -12.25 -0.63
C ALA A 342 -13.87 -11.68 0.01
N TYR A 343 -13.06 -10.92 -0.73
CA TYR A 343 -11.87 -10.25 -0.19
C TYR A 343 -12.23 -9.21 0.86
N PHE A 344 -13.23 -8.38 0.63
CA PHE A 344 -13.66 -7.37 1.59
C PHE A 344 -14.33 -8.00 2.81
N THR A 345 -15.06 -9.10 2.67
CA THR A 345 -15.54 -9.90 3.81
C THR A 345 -14.38 -10.40 4.68
N ALA A 346 -13.29 -10.85 4.06
CA ALA A 346 -12.10 -11.29 4.80
C ALA A 346 -11.32 -10.11 5.43
N LEU A 347 -11.31 -8.93 4.79
CA LEU A 347 -10.63 -7.73 5.28
C LEU A 347 -11.40 -6.99 6.38
N ALA A 348 -12.73 -7.02 6.37
CA ALA A 348 -13.57 -6.31 7.32
C ALA A 348 -13.16 -6.51 8.81
N PRO A 349 -12.90 -7.74 9.30
CA PRO A 349 -12.42 -7.92 10.68
C PRO A 349 -11.03 -7.32 10.93
N GLU A 350 -10.11 -7.40 9.95
CA GLU A 350 -8.78 -6.79 10.06
C GLU A 350 -8.85 -5.27 10.10
N PHE A 351 -9.77 -4.68 9.33
CA PHE A 351 -10.05 -3.25 9.33
C PHE A 351 -10.64 -2.79 10.67
N ALA A 352 -11.64 -3.51 11.18
CA ALA A 352 -12.25 -3.22 12.48
C ALA A 352 -11.21 -3.27 13.62
N ARG A 353 -10.30 -4.26 13.61
CA ARG A 353 -9.25 -4.43 14.62
C ARG A 353 -8.32 -3.22 14.76
N VAL A 354 -8.15 -2.43 13.70
CA VAL A 354 -7.27 -1.24 13.70
C VAL A 354 -8.04 0.08 13.63
N GLY A 355 -9.36 0.05 13.76
CA GLY A 355 -10.21 1.24 13.61
C GLY A 355 -10.14 1.85 12.21
N TYR A 356 -10.01 1.02 11.17
CA TYR A 356 -10.13 1.46 9.78
C TYR A 356 -11.58 1.27 9.31
N GLU A 357 -12.35 2.35 9.33
CA GLU A 357 -13.78 2.36 9.05
C GLU A 357 -14.04 2.61 7.57
N ILE A 358 -14.90 1.81 6.97
CA ILE A 358 -15.33 1.98 5.57
C ILE A 358 -16.84 2.00 5.54
N TYR A 359 -17.39 2.99 4.85
CA TYR A 359 -18.83 3.17 4.67
C TYR A 359 -19.15 3.28 3.19
N ASN A 360 -20.30 2.73 2.80
CA ASN A 360 -20.80 2.85 1.43
C ASN A 360 -21.89 3.93 1.37
N CYS A 361 -21.72 4.94 0.53
CA CYS A 361 -22.73 6.01 0.37
C CYS A 361 -23.80 5.71 -0.67
N ASN A 362 -23.72 4.56 -1.35
CA ASN A 362 -24.77 4.10 -2.25
C ASN A 362 -25.63 3.01 -1.56
N PRO A 363 -26.89 3.31 -1.17
CA PRO A 363 -27.76 2.33 -0.53
C PRO A 363 -28.12 1.17 -1.48
N ARG A 364 -27.98 1.34 -2.79
CA ARG A 364 -28.28 0.32 -3.82
C ARG A 364 -27.08 -0.54 -4.22
N SER A 365 -25.91 -0.34 -3.61
CA SER A 365 -24.68 -1.08 -3.96
C SER A 365 -24.76 -2.59 -3.76
N GLY A 366 -24.24 -3.40 -4.68
CA GLY A 366 -24.03 -4.84 -4.44
C GLY A 366 -23.03 -5.16 -3.32
N LEU A 367 -22.19 -4.21 -2.91
CA LEU A 367 -21.20 -4.40 -1.83
C LEU A 367 -21.82 -4.08 -0.47
N ARG A 368 -22.26 -5.14 0.23
CA ARG A 368 -22.97 -5.06 1.52
C ARG A 368 -22.12 -5.27 2.76
N VAL A 369 -20.84 -5.62 2.59
CA VAL A 369 -19.93 -5.87 3.71
C VAL A 369 -19.65 -4.62 4.55
N PHE A 370 -19.72 -3.44 3.93
CA PHE A 370 -19.52 -2.16 4.60
C PHE A 370 -20.88 -1.50 4.91
N PRO A 371 -21.05 -0.91 6.11
CA PRO A 371 -22.29 -0.23 6.47
C PRO A 371 -22.60 0.94 5.53
N HIS A 372 -23.89 1.22 5.36
CA HIS A 372 -24.35 2.37 4.59
C HIS A 372 -24.23 3.66 5.41
N ARG A 373 -23.79 4.75 4.78
CA ARG A 373 -23.82 6.12 5.33
C ARG A 373 -24.29 7.10 4.25
N PRO A 374 -25.36 7.89 4.46
CA PRO A 374 -25.76 8.92 3.50
C PRO A 374 -24.63 9.91 3.21
N LEU A 375 -24.48 10.31 1.93
CA LEU A 375 -23.42 11.26 1.52
C LEU A 375 -23.52 12.60 2.28
N ALA A 376 -24.73 13.10 2.55
CA ALA A 376 -24.91 14.35 3.27
C ALA A 376 -24.33 14.30 4.71
N GLU A 377 -24.54 13.17 5.42
CA GLU A 377 -23.95 12.95 6.75
C GLU A 377 -22.43 12.84 6.66
N ALA A 378 -21.93 12.06 5.70
CA ALA A 378 -20.50 11.89 5.48
C ALA A 378 -19.79 13.23 5.21
N LEU A 379 -20.38 14.09 4.36
CA LEU A 379 -19.86 15.42 4.09
C LEU A 379 -19.89 16.31 5.35
N ALA A 380 -20.96 16.27 6.13
CA ALA A 380 -21.06 17.04 7.38
C ALA A 380 -19.98 16.62 8.39
N GLU A 381 -19.77 15.31 8.58
CA GLU A 381 -18.71 14.76 9.44
C GLU A 381 -17.30 15.18 8.97
N ALA A 382 -17.11 15.32 7.66
CA ALA A 382 -15.80 15.65 7.09
C ALA A 382 -15.48 17.16 7.06
N THR A 383 -16.48 18.00 7.28
CA THR A 383 -16.32 19.46 7.09
C THR A 383 -15.50 20.06 8.21
N VAL A 384 -14.54 20.91 7.87
CA VAL A 384 -13.80 21.72 8.83
C VAL A 384 -14.45 23.10 8.95
N ASP A 385 -14.65 23.57 10.17
CA ASP A 385 -15.11 24.92 10.44
C ASP A 385 -14.01 25.94 10.13
N THR A 386 -14.26 26.77 9.12
CA THR A 386 -13.36 27.84 8.68
C THR A 386 -13.86 29.22 9.10
N SER A 387 -14.81 29.32 10.04
CA SER A 387 -15.38 30.60 10.49
C SER A 387 -14.50 31.35 11.49
N ALA A 388 -13.45 30.72 12.01
CA ALA A 388 -12.52 31.34 12.94
C ALA A 388 -11.81 32.55 12.32
N SER A 389 -11.66 33.62 13.11
CA SER A 389 -11.00 34.86 12.69
C SER A 389 -9.49 34.80 12.95
N THR A 390 -8.71 35.42 12.06
CA THR A 390 -7.26 35.63 12.24
C THR A 390 -6.91 36.96 12.90
N VAL A 391 -7.91 37.79 13.25
CA VAL A 391 -7.68 39.10 13.89
C VAL A 391 -6.93 38.92 15.21
N GLY A 392 -5.78 39.60 15.34
CA GLY A 392 -4.93 39.53 16.54
C GLY A 392 -3.96 38.34 16.58
N MET A 393 -3.92 37.46 15.57
CA MET A 393 -2.96 36.34 15.54
C MET A 393 -1.52 36.78 15.20
N TYR A 394 -1.37 37.88 14.47
CA TYR A 394 -0.07 38.50 14.22
C TYR A 394 0.11 39.65 15.20
N VAL A 395 1.16 39.56 16.03
CA VAL A 395 1.58 40.68 16.87
C VAL A 395 1.98 41.86 15.98
N SER A 396 1.39 43.03 16.23
CA SER A 396 1.88 44.30 15.69
C SER A 396 3.26 44.56 16.30
N GLY A 397 4.31 44.42 15.49
CA GLY A 397 5.69 44.70 15.87
C GLY A 397 5.98 46.17 16.06
#